data_AF-A0A2I0TPH2-F1
#
_entry.id   AF-A0A2I0TPH2-F1
#
_cell.length_a   1.000
_cell.length_b   1.000
_cell.length_c   1.000
_cell.angle_alpha   90.00
_cell.angle_beta   90.00
_cell.angle_gamma   90.00
#
_symmetry.space_group_name_H-M   'P 1'
#
loop_
_entity.id
_entity.type
_entity.pdbx_description
1 polymer ?
#
loop_
_entity_poly.entity_id
_entity_poly.type
_entity_poly.pdbx_seq_one_letter_code
_entity_poly.pdbx_strand_id
1 'polypeptide(L)'
;MVPVPVHISLSHERIREIMKKASLPQEDPDAPLSVTLAIVESDSTVVYYKMTDGIVIPDPPDDTEDVDNKQWRKKRKKLFK
;
A
#
# COMPACT_ATOMS: atom_id res chain seq x y z
N MET A 1 -7.79 12.54 -6.04
CA MET A 1 -8.27 11.68 -4.94
C MET A 1 -9.77 11.49 -5.09
N VAL A 2 -10.29 10.28 -4.88
CA VAL A 2 -11.72 9.96 -5.08
C VAL A 2 -12.31 9.34 -3.82
N PRO A 3 -13.35 9.94 -3.21
CA PRO A 3 -14.05 9.35 -2.07
C PRO A 3 -14.95 8.19 -2.52
N VAL A 4 -14.87 7.05 -1.82
CA VAL A 4 -15.59 5.81 -2.13
C VAL A 4 -16.24 5.29 -0.84
N PRO A 5 -17.56 5.33 -0.70
CA PRO A 5 -18.21 4.70 0.46
C PRO A 5 -18.02 3.17 0.48
N VAL A 6 -17.87 2.55 1.66
CA VAL A 6 -17.64 1.09 1.77
C VAL A 6 -18.78 0.24 1.18
N HIS A 7 -20.00 0.75 1.16
CA HIS A 7 -21.18 0.04 0.67
C HIS A 7 -21.34 0.08 -0.85
N ILE A 8 -20.48 0.82 -1.58
CA ILE A 8 -20.54 0.87 -3.04
C ILE A 8 -19.59 -0.15 -3.66
N SER A 9 -20.11 -0.92 -4.62
CA SER A 9 -19.29 -1.80 -5.44
C SER A 9 -18.75 -1.03 -6.63
N LEU A 10 -17.44 -1.04 -6.83
CA LEU A 10 -16.80 -0.43 -8.00
C LEU A 10 -16.59 -1.49 -9.08
N SER A 11 -17.26 -1.31 -10.23
CA SER A 11 -17.00 -2.13 -11.42
C SER A 11 -15.67 -1.75 -12.08
N HIS A 12 -15.12 -2.65 -12.89
CA HIS A 12 -13.89 -2.39 -13.64
C HIS A 12 -14.05 -1.20 -14.59
N GLU A 13 -15.22 -1.04 -15.22
CA GLU A 13 -15.51 0.11 -16.08
C GLU A 13 -15.48 1.42 -15.30
N ARG A 14 -16.06 1.43 -14.09
CA ARG A 14 -16.07 2.62 -13.23
C ARG A 14 -14.67 2.98 -12.77
N ILE A 15 -13.85 1.98 -12.42
CA ILE A 15 -12.45 2.18 -12.04
C ILE A 15 -11.66 2.78 -13.21
N ARG A 16 -11.83 2.26 -14.42
CA ARG A 16 -11.19 2.82 -15.63
C ARG A 16 -11.61 4.26 -15.88
N GLU A 17 -12.89 4.57 -15.68
CA GLU A 17 -13.40 5.94 -15.83
C GLU A 17 -12.80 6.88 -14.78
N ILE A 18 -12.71 6.42 -13.53
CA ILE A 18 -12.05 7.15 -12.43
C ILE A 18 -10.59 7.39 -12.77
N MET A 19 -9.86 6.39 -13.26
CA MET A 19 -8.48 6.52 -13.68
C MET A 19 -8.29 7.52 -14.80
N LYS A 20 -9.20 7.56 -15.79
CA LYS A 20 -9.15 8.50 -16.90
C LYS A 20 -9.46 9.95 -16.48
N LYS A 21 -10.35 10.14 -15.50
CA LYS A 21 -10.85 11.47 -15.10
C LYS A 21 -10.15 12.08 -13.90
N ALA A 22 -9.73 11.24 -12.96
CA ALA A 22 -9.18 11.65 -11.67
C ALA A 22 -7.67 11.40 -11.56
N SER A 23 -7.04 10.89 -12.63
CA SER A 23 -5.58 10.90 -12.72
C SER A 23 -5.09 12.33 -12.71
N LEU A 24 -4.19 12.61 -11.78
CA LEU A 24 -3.50 13.89 -11.77
C LEU A 24 -2.48 13.90 -12.91
N PRO A 25 -2.25 15.05 -13.57
CA PRO A 25 -1.09 15.21 -14.44
C PRO A 25 0.14 14.92 -13.58
N GLN A 26 0.85 13.82 -13.85
CA GLN A 26 2.18 13.66 -13.30
C GLN A 26 3.11 14.60 -14.08
N GLU A 27 3.96 15.32 -13.37
CA GLU A 27 5.00 16.17 -13.98
C GLU A 27 5.95 15.34 -14.86
N ASP A 28 6.06 14.04 -14.59
CA ASP A 28 6.75 13.06 -15.42
C ASP A 28 5.80 12.41 -16.45
N PRO A 29 6.04 12.59 -17.76
CA PRO A 29 5.25 11.97 -18.83
C PRO A 29 5.43 10.43 -18.90
N ASP A 30 6.46 9.89 -18.25
CA ASP A 30 6.74 8.44 -18.17
C ASP A 30 6.12 7.77 -16.92
N ALA A 31 5.58 8.54 -15.98
CA ALA A 31 5.06 7.99 -14.75
C ALA A 31 3.63 7.42 -14.92
N PRO A 32 3.36 6.19 -14.44
CA PRO A 32 2.06 5.54 -14.62
C PRO A 32 0.97 6.32 -13.88
N LEU A 33 -0.12 6.66 -14.58
CA LEU A 33 -1.23 7.43 -14.01
C LEU A 33 -1.73 6.77 -12.72
N SER A 34 -1.74 7.53 -11.63
CA SER A 34 -2.14 7.04 -10.32
C SER A 34 -3.32 7.80 -9.75
N VAL A 35 -4.21 7.08 -9.05
CA VAL A 35 -5.38 7.63 -8.37
C VAL A 35 -5.45 7.07 -6.96
N THR A 36 -5.51 7.95 -5.98
CA THR A 36 -5.80 7.57 -4.58
C THR A 36 -7.31 7.50 -4.36
N LEU A 37 -7.79 6.31 -4.01
CA LEU A 37 -9.14 6.07 -3.49
C LEU A 37 -9.13 6.29 -1.98
N ALA A 38 -10.09 7.07 -1.49
CA ALA A 38 -10.34 7.27 -0.07
C ALA A 38 -11.62 6.49 0.28
N ILE A 39 -11.44 5.27 0.77
CA ILE A 39 -12.56 4.39 1.11
C ILE A 39 -13.04 4.78 2.50
N VAL A 40 -14.28 5.22 2.62
CA VAL A 40 -14.86 5.73 3.87
C VAL A 40 -15.85 4.71 4.44
N GLU A 41 -15.57 4.24 5.65
CA GLU A 41 -16.44 3.39 6.44
C GLU A 41 -17.32 4.21 7.41
N SER A 42 -18.41 3.61 7.88
CA SER A 42 -19.43 4.26 8.73
C SER A 42 -18.92 4.66 10.12
N ASP A 43 -17.84 4.04 10.59
CA ASP A 43 -17.17 4.33 11.85
C ASP A 43 -16.15 5.49 11.73
N SER A 44 -16.17 6.21 10.60
CA SER A 44 -15.21 7.26 10.24
C SER A 44 -13.79 6.75 9.94
N THR A 45 -13.59 5.44 9.80
CA THR A 45 -12.34 4.88 9.29
C THR A 45 -12.21 5.21 7.80
N VAL A 46 -11.05 5.74 7.42
CA VAL A 46 -10.73 6.03 6.01
C VAL A 46 -9.50 5.24 5.61
N VAL A 47 -9.67 4.38 4.60
CA VAL A 47 -8.58 3.60 4.01
C VAL A 47 -8.15 4.26 2.70
N TYR A 48 -6.88 4.60 2.62
CA TYR A 48 -6.30 5.16 1.40
C TYR A 48 -5.68 4.04 0.58
N TYR A 49 -6.17 3.87 -0.65
CA TYR A 49 -5.64 2.87 -1.57
C TYR A 49 -5.17 3.58 -2.84
N LYS A 50 -3.91 3.37 -3.21
CA LYS A 50 -3.35 3.92 -4.45
C LYS A 50 -3.57 2.91 -5.58
N MET A 51 -4.39 3.27 -6.56
CA MET A 51 -4.52 2.56 -7.83
C MET A 51 -3.59 3.19 -8.86
N THR A 52 -3.03 2.37 -9.75
CA THR A 52 -2.10 2.77 -10.81
C THR A 52 -2.46 2.03 -12.10
N ASP A 53 -2.23 2.67 -13.25
CA ASP A 53 -2.38 2.02 -14.54
C ASP A 53 -1.12 1.23 -14.88
N GLY A 54 -1.23 -0.09 -14.99
CA GLY A 54 -0.13 -0.98 -15.30
C GLY A 54 0.48 -1.71 -14.10
N ILE A 55 1.58 -2.41 -14.35
CA ILE A 55 2.31 -3.18 -13.33
C ILE A 55 3.30 -2.24 -12.66
N VAL A 56 3.07 -1.96 -11.37
CA VAL A 56 4.04 -1.27 -10.53
C VAL A 56 5.01 -2.30 -9.97
N ILE A 57 6.30 -2.06 -10.15
CA ILE A 57 7.34 -2.85 -9.48
C ILE A 57 7.27 -2.47 -7.99
N PRO A 58 6.97 -3.42 -7.09
CA PRO A 58 6.95 -3.12 -5.66
C PRO A 58 8.36 -2.76 -5.22
N ASP A 59 8.47 -1.77 -4.32
CA ASP A 59 9.73 -1.48 -3.66
C ASP A 59 10.21 -2.74 -2.90
N PRO A 60 11.53 -3.00 -2.89
CA PRO A 60 12.08 -4.11 -2.13
C PRO A 60 11.70 -3.95 -0.64
N PRO A 61 11.39 -5.06 0.06
CA PRO A 61 11.07 -5.00 1.47
C PRO A 61 12.25 -4.40 2.22
N ASP A 62 11.96 -3.43 3.09
CA ASP A 62 12.96 -2.87 4.01
C ASP A 62 13.51 -4.03 4.85
N ASP A 63 14.83 -4.13 4.93
CA ASP A 63 15.51 -5.20 5.68
C ASP A 63 15.02 -5.14 7.13
N THR A 64 14.07 -5.99 7.50
CA THR A 64 13.66 -6.16 8.90
C THR A 64 14.90 -6.54 9.69
N GLU A 65 15.43 -5.59 10.46
CA GLU A 65 16.52 -5.84 11.38
C GLU A 65 16.11 -7.01 12.28
N ASP A 66 16.79 -8.15 12.15
CA ASP A 66 16.57 -9.35 12.94
C ASP A 66 16.93 -9.06 14.41
N VAL A 67 15.95 -8.55 15.17
CA VAL A 67 16.09 -8.19 16.59
C VAL A 67 16.04 -9.43 17.51
N ASP A 68 15.80 -10.66 17.00
CA ASP A 68 15.57 -11.83 17.86
C ASP A 68 16.82 -12.69 18.13
N ASN A 69 17.82 -12.66 17.24
CA ASN A 69 18.97 -13.57 17.32
C ASN A 69 19.97 -13.31 18.48
N LYS A 70 19.83 -12.19 19.23
CA LYS A 70 20.73 -11.84 20.34
C LYS A 70 20.42 -12.56 21.66
N GLN A 71 19.19 -13.03 21.88
CA GLN A 71 18.81 -13.61 23.17
C GLN A 71 19.27 -15.08 23.34
N TRP A 72 19.35 -15.84 22.23
CA TRP A 72 19.79 -17.24 22.23
C TRP A 72 21.29 -17.42 22.57
N ARG A 73 22.17 -16.48 22.17
CA ARG A 73 23.63 -16.63 22.36
C ARG A 73 24.08 -16.54 23.82
N LYS A 74 23.28 -15.95 24.73
CA LYS A 74 23.65 -15.80 26.15
C LYS A 74 23.39 -17.05 27.00
N LYS A 75 22.50 -17.96 26.58
CA LYS A 75 22.12 -19.14 27.40
C LYS A 75 23.13 -20.30 27.29
N ARG A 76 23.93 -20.37 26.21
CA ARG A 76 24.93 -21.43 26.01
C ARG A 76 26.23 -21.29 26.82
N LYS A 77 26.46 -20.17 27.50
CA LYS A 77 27.70 -19.95 28.31
C LYS A 77 27.59 -20.41 29.77
N LYS A 78 26.46 -20.93 30.24
CA LYS A 78 26.27 -21.37 31.65
C LYS A 78 26.25 -22.90 31.87
N LEU A 79 26.61 -23.70 30.86
CA LEU A 79 26.60 -25.17 30.96
C LEU A 79 27.98 -25.82 30.79
N PHE A 80 29.05 -25.05 30.95
CA PHE A 80 30.40 -25.59 31.13
C PHE A 80 30.93 -25.11 32.49
N LYS A 81 30.66 -25.89 33.53
CA LYS A 81 31.43 -25.92 34.78
C LYS A 81 31.56 -27.36 35.21
#